data_AF-A0A139W988-F1
#
_entry.id   AF-A0A139W988-F1
#
_cell.length_a   1.000
_cell.length_b   1.000
_cell.length_c   1.000
_cell.angle_alpha   90.00
_cell.angle_beta   90.00
_cell.angle_gamma   90.00
#
_symmetry.space_group_name_H-M   'P 1'
#
loop_
_entity.id
_entity.type
_entity.pdbx_description
1 polymer ?
#
loop_
_entity_poly.entity_id
_entity_poly.type
_entity_poly.pdbx_seq_one_letter_code
_entity_poly.pdbx_strand_id
1 'polypeptide(L)'
;MRKLSARWVPRLLTPEQKLIRKMISEECLARLQHNPVDFLRRFITVDETWIHHYSPETKQQSKQWTAKGEPVPKKAKTLRSAGKVSIGMLRVFFS
;
A
#
# COMPACT_ATOMS: atom_id res chain seq x y z
N MET A 1 -14.20 -18.71 -19.83
CA MET A 1 -13.39 -17.47 -19.86
C MET A 1 -14.10 -16.41 -19.02
N ARG A 2 -13.38 -15.66 -18.18
CA ARG A 2 -13.95 -14.59 -17.35
C ARG A 2 -13.07 -13.34 -17.44
N LYS A 3 -13.70 -12.15 -17.39
CA LYS A 3 -12.97 -10.87 -17.43
C LYS A 3 -12.87 -10.34 -16.01
N LEU A 4 -11.66 -10.34 -15.44
CA LEU A 4 -11.41 -9.91 -14.06
C LEU A 4 -10.53 -8.67 -14.03
N SER A 5 -10.79 -7.77 -13.09
CA SER A 5 -9.85 -6.69 -12.77
C SER A 5 -8.74 -7.24 -11.87
N ALA A 6 -7.49 -6.95 -12.20
CA ALA A 6 -6.36 -7.30 -11.34
C ALA A 6 -6.49 -6.64 -9.95
N ARG A 7 -5.99 -7.33 -8.91
CA ARG A 7 -5.83 -6.71 -7.58
C ARG A 7 -4.58 -5.85 -7.61
N TRP A 8 -4.75 -4.55 -7.37
CA TRP A 8 -3.66 -3.60 -7.30
C TRP A 8 -2.96 -3.74 -5.95
N VAL A 9 -1.66 -4.03 -5.97
CA VAL A 9 -0.83 -4.14 -4.76
C VAL A 9 0.35 -3.18 -4.92
N PRO A 10 0.70 -2.37 -3.90
CA PRO A 10 1.80 -1.41 -4.01
C PRO A 10 3.13 -2.05 -4.40
N ARG A 11 3.44 -3.23 -3.84
CA ARG A 11 4.64 -4.00 -4.15
C ARG A 11 4.40 -5.49 -3.89
N LEU A 12 5.01 -6.35 -4.70
CA LEU A 12 5.09 -7.78 -4.41
C LEU A 12 6.23 -8.01 -3.41
N LEU A 13 5.89 -8.52 -2.23
CA LEU A 13 6.84 -8.76 -1.14
C LEU A 13 7.41 -10.17 -1.24
N THR A 14 8.71 -10.31 -0.96
CA THR A 14 9.37 -11.62 -0.80
C THR A 14 8.87 -12.33 0.47
N PRO A 15 9.03 -13.65 0.60
CA PRO A 15 8.68 -14.38 1.83
C PRO A 15 9.35 -13.79 3.08
N GLU A 16 10.62 -13.42 3.00
CA GLU A 16 11.40 -12.86 4.11
C GLU A 16 10.85 -11.49 4.53
N GLN A 17 10.50 -10.64 3.57
CA GLN A 17 9.88 -9.34 3.85
C GLN A 17 8.52 -9.49 4.55
N LYS A 18 7.76 -10.54 4.24
CA LYS A 18 6.49 -10.83 4.92
C LYS A 18 6.73 -11.29 6.36
N LEU A 19 7.75 -12.13 6.58
CA LEU A 19 8.12 -12.59 7.92
C LEU A 19 8.53 -11.42 8.80
N ILE A 20 9.43 -10.56 8.32
CA ILE A 20 9.87 -9.36 9.04
C ILE A 20 8.68 -8.47 9.39
N ARG A 21 7.77 -8.22 8.43
CA ARG A 21 6.56 -7.43 8.68
C ARG A 21 5.66 -8.05 9.74
N LYS A 22 5.50 -9.37 9.74
CA LYS A 22 4.71 -10.09 10.74
C LYS A 22 5.32 -9.90 12.13
N MET A 23 6.62 -10.14 12.28
CA MET A 23 7.33 -10.01 13.56
C MET A 23 7.20 -8.61 14.15
N ILE A 24 7.45 -7.57 13.34
CA ILE A 24 7.31 -6.17 13.78
C ILE A 24 5.87 -5.88 14.20
N SER A 25 4.87 -6.40 13.47
CA SER A 25 3.47 -6.19 13.80
C SER A 25 3.07 -6.83 15.12
N GLU A 26 3.57 -8.04 15.41
CA GLU A 26 3.33 -8.74 16.68
C GLU A 26 3.95 -7.97 17.86
N GLU A 27 5.16 -7.44 17.68
CA GLU A 27 5.82 -6.61 18.70
C GLU A 27 5.07 -5.29 18.95
N CYS A 28 4.67 -4.58 17.88
CA CYS A 28 3.87 -3.37 18.01
C CYS A 28 2.53 -3.64 18.71
N LEU A 29 1.89 -4.77 18.41
CA LEU A 29 0.62 -5.16 19.04
C LEU A 29 0.80 -5.42 20.54
N ALA A 30 1.84 -6.14 20.94
CA ALA A 30 2.13 -6.39 22.35
C ALA A 30 2.35 -5.08 23.12
N ARG A 31 3.09 -4.13 22.54
CA ARG A 31 3.31 -2.80 23.13
C ARG A 31 2.01 -1.99 23.24
N LEU A 32 1.18 -2.04 22.21
CA LEU A 32 -0.14 -1.39 22.22
C LEU A 32 -1.06 -1.99 23.29
N GLN A 33 -1.07 -3.32 23.46
CA GLN A 33 -1.90 -3.99 24.47
C GLN A 33 -1.44 -3.68 25.90
N HIS A 34 -0.13 -3.56 26.11
CA HIS A 34 0.43 -3.27 27.43
C HIS A 34 0.12 -1.84 27.92
N ASN A 35 0.19 -0.84 27.03
CA ASN A 35 -0.15 0.55 27.38
C ASN A 35 -0.78 1.28 26.18
N PRO A 36 -2.08 1.09 25.93
CA PRO A 36 -2.72 1.59 24.71
C PRO A 36 -2.79 3.11 24.66
N VAL A 37 -3.04 3.75 25.82
CA VAL A 37 -3.25 5.21 25.89
C VAL A 37 -1.94 5.94 25.65
N ASP A 38 -0.86 5.60 26.35
CA ASP A 38 0.41 6.31 26.16
C ASP A 38 1.09 5.95 24.84
N PHE A 39 0.93 4.70 24.38
CA PHE A 39 1.48 4.28 23.10
C PHE A 39 0.91 5.12 21.96
N LEU A 40 -0.42 5.28 21.88
CA LEU A 40 -1.06 6.08 20.85
C LEU A 40 -0.77 7.58 20.99
N ARG A 41 -0.79 8.13 22.23
CA ARG A 41 -0.48 9.55 22.47
C ARG A 41 0.92 9.97 22.01
N ARG A 42 1.88 9.05 22.04
CA ARG A 42 3.26 9.29 21.59
C ARG A 42 3.50 8.90 20.13
N PHE A 43 2.53 8.28 19.47
CA PHE A 43 2.68 7.75 18.12
C PHE A 43 2.45 8.86 17.08
N ILE A 44 3.55 9.50 16.68
CA ILE A 44 3.54 10.51 15.62
C ILE A 44 3.94 9.84 14.31
N THR A 45 3.12 9.97 13.27
CA THR A 45 3.46 9.51 11.91
C THR A 45 3.58 10.67 10.95
N VAL A 46 4.55 10.57 10.06
CA VAL A 46 4.78 11.50 8.97
C VAL A 46 4.90 10.68 7.69
N ASP A 47 4.15 11.06 6.66
CA ASP A 47 4.26 10.46 5.33
C ASP A 47 4.23 11.54 4.25
N GLU A 48 4.99 11.32 3.19
CA GLU A 48 5.04 12.21 2.03
C GLU A 48 4.15 11.66 0.92
N THR A 49 3.07 12.39 0.62
CA THR A 49 2.17 12.02 -0.48
C THR A 49 2.46 12.85 -1.73
N TRP A 50 2.63 12.18 -2.87
CA TRP A 50 2.72 12.83 -4.18
C TRP A 50 1.33 13.14 -4.74
N ILE A 51 1.08 14.40 -5.12
CA ILE A 51 -0.13 14.78 -5.87
C ILE A 51 0.24 14.88 -7.36
N HIS A 52 -0.43 14.08 -8.19
CA HIS A 52 -0.20 14.06 -9.63
C HIS A 52 -1.26 14.91 -10.35
N HIS A 53 -0.85 15.71 -11.34
CA HIS A 53 -1.79 16.42 -12.23
C HIS A 53 -2.48 15.48 -13.24
N TYR A 54 -2.02 14.23 -13.37
CA TYR A 54 -2.47 13.25 -14.37
C TYR A 54 -3.10 12.02 -13.70
N SER A 55 -4.22 11.56 -14.27
CA SER A 55 -4.95 10.38 -13.79
C SER A 55 -4.29 9.07 -14.28
N PRO A 56 -3.76 8.20 -13.41
CA PRO A 56 -3.23 6.90 -13.85
C PRO A 56 -4.33 5.98 -14.40
N GLU A 57 -3.91 4.98 -15.19
CA GLU A 57 -4.77 3.93 -15.79
C GLU A 57 -5.79 3.41 -14.76
N THR A 58 -7.08 3.50 -15.10
CA THR A 58 -8.15 3.17 -14.16
C THR A 58 -8.28 1.65 -13.99
N LYS A 59 -8.80 1.20 -12.85
CA LYS A 59 -9.08 -0.22 -12.58
C LYS A 59 -9.98 -0.88 -13.65
N GLN A 60 -10.79 -0.08 -14.35
CA GLN A 60 -11.64 -0.53 -15.46
C GLN A 60 -10.82 -0.83 -16.72
N GLN A 61 -9.77 -0.05 -16.99
CA GLN A 61 -8.84 -0.26 -18.11
C GLN A 61 -7.92 -1.47 -17.86
N SER A 62 -7.61 -1.81 -16.61
CA SER A 62 -6.75 -2.95 -16.26
C SER A 62 -7.44 -4.33 -16.27
N LYS A 63 -8.56 -4.50 -16.99
CA LYS A 63 -9.28 -5.78 -17.06
C LYS A 63 -8.59 -6.73 -18.03
N GLN A 64 -8.26 -7.94 -17.56
CA GLN A 64 -7.64 -9.00 -18.37
C GLN A 64 -8.57 -10.22 -18.43
N TRP A 65 -8.46 -10.98 -19.52
CA TRP A 65 -9.17 -12.25 -19.70
C TRP A 65 -8.41 -13.36 -18.98
N THR A 66 -9.12 -14.17 -18.17
CA THR A 66 -8.53 -15.30 -17.46
C THR A 66 -9.35 -16.58 -17.61
N ALA A 67 -8.67 -17.72 -17.48
CA ALA A 67 -9.30 -19.04 -17.52
C ALA A 67 -10.13 -19.32 -16.25
N LYS A 68 -11.05 -20.28 -16.34
CA LYS A 68 -11.92 -20.67 -15.23
C LYS A 68 -11.10 -21.53 -14.26
N GLY A 69 -10.88 -21.05 -13.03
CA GLY A 69 -10.07 -21.74 -11.99
C GLY A 69 -8.76 -21.04 -11.63
N GLU A 70 -8.26 -20.13 -12.48
CA GLU A 70 -7.00 -19.45 -12.19
C GLU A 70 -7.13 -18.32 -11.15
N PRO A 71 -6.08 -18.07 -10.34
CA PRO A 71 -6.06 -16.99 -9.36
C PRO A 71 -6.17 -15.61 -10.03
N VAL A 72 -6.69 -14.63 -9.29
CA VAL A 72 -6.81 -13.26 -9.78
C VAL A 72 -5.41 -12.69 -10.08
N PRO A 73 -5.17 -12.13 -11.27
CA PRO A 73 -3.89 -11.50 -11.58
C PRO A 73 -3.58 -10.39 -10.59
N LYS A 74 -2.33 -10.33 -10.11
CA LYS A 74 -1.83 -9.26 -9.24
C LYS A 74 -0.95 -8.34 -10.09
N LYS A 75 -1.31 -7.07 -10.18
CA LYS A 75 -0.52 -6.06 -10.89
C LYS A 75 0.11 -5.13 -9.85
N ALA A 76 1.43 -4.99 -9.88
CA ALA A 76 2.13 -3.99 -9.10
C ALA A 76 1.85 -2.60 -9.69
N LYS A 77 1.77 -1.58 -8.84
CA LYS A 77 1.69 -0.19 -9.32
C LYS A 77 3.02 0.20 -9.97
N THR A 78 3.04 0.34 -11.29
CA THR A 78 4.19 0.93 -11.99
C THR A 78 4.12 2.46 -11.85
N LEU A 79 5.02 3.06 -11.09
CA LEU A 79 5.21 4.52 -11.10
C LEU A 79 5.85 4.90 -12.44
N ARG A 80 5.10 5.51 -13.36
CA ARG A 80 5.70 6.09 -14.57
C ARG A 80 6.52 7.33 -14.18
N SER A 81 7.78 7.36 -14.59
CA SER A 81 8.69 8.48 -14.45
C SER A 81 8.53 9.43 -15.64
N ALA A 82 7.72 10.48 -15.53
CA ALA A 82 7.82 11.67 -16.38
C ALA A 82 7.02 12.84 -15.77
N GLY A 83 7.66 13.99 -15.56
CA GLY A 83 7.00 15.27 -15.24
C GLY A 83 6.51 15.41 -13.79
N LYS A 84 7.39 15.26 -12.80
CA LYS A 84 7.07 15.55 -11.39
C LYS A 84 7.41 17.00 -11.07
N VAL A 85 6.42 17.80 -10.64
CA VAL A 85 6.66 19.06 -9.93
C VAL A 85 6.49 18.77 -8.45
N SER A 86 7.49 19.12 -7.65
CA SER A 86 7.57 18.81 -6.21
C SER A 86 6.91 19.91 -5.38
N ILE A 87 5.77 19.61 -4.77
CA ILE A 87 5.29 20.30 -3.57
C ILE A 87 5.20 19.22 -2.48
N GLY A 88 6.12 19.26 -1.52
CA GLY A 88 6.11 18.34 -0.38
C GLY A 88 5.02 18.74 0.61
N MET A 89 3.98 17.92 0.74
CA MET A 89 2.99 18.08 1.81
C MET A 89 3.34 17.08 2.92
N LEU A 90 3.92 17.57 4.02
CA LEU A 90 4.04 16.78 5.25
C LEU A 90 2.62 16.63 5.83
N ARG A 91 2.09 15.41 5.86
CA ARG A 91 0.96 15.08 6.74
C ARG A 91 1.51 14.61 8.06
N VAL A 92 1.35 15.42 9.10
CA VAL A 92 1.52 14.99 10.49
C VAL A 92 0.16 14.56 11.01
N PHE A 93 0.00 13.28 11.35
CA PHE A 93 -1.20 12.80 12.03
C PHE A 93 -0.98 12.92 13.54
N PHE A 94 -1.81 13.72 14.21
CA PHE A 94 -1.96 13.71 15.67
C PHE A 94 -3.25 12.93 15.99
N SER A 95 -3.17 11.93 16.88
CA SER A 95 -4.36 11.19 17.33
C SER A 95 -5.09 11.93 18.43
#